data_AF-A0A8K0CAW7-F1
#
_entry.id   AF-A0A8K0CAW7-F1
#
_cell.length_a   1.000
_cell.length_b   1.000
_cell.length_c   1.000
_cell.angle_alpha   90.00
_cell.angle_beta   90.00
_cell.angle_gamma   90.00
#
_symmetry.space_group_name_H-M   'P 1'
#
loop_
_entity.id
_entity.type
_entity.pdbx_description
1 polymer ?
#
loop_
_entity_poly.entity_id
_entity_poly.type
_entity_poly.pdbx_seq_one_letter_code
_entity_poly.pdbx_strand_id
1 'polypeptide(L)'
;MYELLHLLKLLTYLTCTLAAILARYVPMAQSIQCFKCTIVAPPAFPNEPKRLCSSFDYSDHYIVDCPYSTFCMRKTYVVDLNENLINGTIRDCALQKNVIQVYEDEKWQRKVLIEEPYKEGCLEINDKGQRLSNITYSYCKGDLCNGRL
;
A
#
# COMPACT_ATOMS: atom_id res chain seq x y z
N MET A 1 -22.35 -34.63 38.05
CA MET A 1 -21.65 -33.32 38.07
C MET A 1 -20.22 -33.41 37.56
N TYR A 2 -19.41 -34.40 37.98
CA TYR A 2 -18.04 -34.63 37.48
C TYR A 2 -17.96 -35.00 35.98
N GLU A 3 -18.85 -35.87 35.50
CA GLU A 3 -18.92 -36.27 34.08
C GLU A 3 -19.15 -35.09 33.13
N LEU A 4 -20.04 -34.17 33.51
CA LEU A 4 -20.35 -32.98 32.72
C LEU A 4 -19.16 -32.02 32.63
N LEU A 5 -18.39 -31.89 33.72
CA LEU A 5 -17.19 -31.07 33.79
C LEU A 5 -16.05 -31.66 32.94
N HIS A 6 -15.95 -32.99 32.88
CA HIS A 6 -14.97 -33.70 32.06
C HIS A 6 -15.26 -33.55 30.57
N LEU A 7 -16.53 -33.66 30.18
CA LEU A 7 -16.98 -33.43 28.80
C LEU A 7 -16.72 -31.98 28.34
N LEU A 8 -16.96 -30.99 29.21
CA LEU A 8 -16.71 -29.58 28.90
C LEU A 8 -15.24 -29.30 28.64
N LYS A 9 -14.33 -29.89 29.45
CA LYS A 9 -12.88 -29.79 29.26
C LYS A 9 -12.43 -30.45 27.97
N LEU A 10 -12.98 -31.61 27.63
CA LEU A 10 -12.64 -32.32 26.39
C LEU A 10 -13.07 -31.51 25.17
N LEU A 11 -14.28 -30.94 25.20
CA LEU A 11 -14.82 -30.07 24.15
C LEU A 11 -13.97 -28.80 23.96
N THR A 12 -13.56 -28.14 25.05
CA THR A 12 -12.67 -26.96 24.97
C THR A 12 -11.29 -27.30 24.43
N TYR A 13 -10.74 -28.47 24.79
CA TYR A 13 -9.46 -28.91 24.25
C TYR A 13 -9.55 -29.19 22.75
N LEU A 14 -10.63 -29.84 22.30
CA LEU A 14 -10.86 -30.15 20.90
C LEU A 14 -11.05 -28.88 20.05
N THR A 15 -11.77 -27.87 20.56
CA THR A 15 -11.98 -26.61 19.83
C THR A 15 -10.71 -25.78 19.76
N CYS A 16 -9.90 -25.74 20.83
CA CYS A 16 -8.60 -25.06 20.82
C CYS A 16 -7.61 -25.69 19.84
N THR A 17 -7.52 -27.02 19.79
CA THR A 17 -6.60 -27.70 18.84
C THR A 17 -7.03 -27.46 17.40
N LEU A 18 -8.34 -27.53 17.11
CA LEU A 18 -8.86 -27.26 15.77
C LEU A 18 -8.61 -25.80 15.34
N ALA A 19 -8.82 -24.82 16.23
CA ALA A 19 -8.55 -23.41 15.96
C ALA A 19 -7.06 -23.14 15.68
N ALA A 20 -6.15 -23.77 16.45
CA ALA A 20 -4.71 -23.64 16.25
C ALA A 20 -4.24 -24.26 14.92
N ILE A 21 -4.86 -25.36 14.49
CA ILE A 21 -4.60 -25.98 13.19
C ILE A 21 -5.09 -25.05 12.06
N LEU A 22 -6.30 -24.51 12.16
CA LEU A 22 -6.88 -23.60 11.16
C LEU A 22 -6.09 -22.29 11.02
N ALA A 23 -5.55 -21.74 12.12
CA ALA A 23 -4.73 -20.53 12.10
C ALA A 23 -3.44 -20.68 11.26
N ARG A 24 -2.91 -21.90 11.08
CA ARG A 24 -1.73 -22.17 10.25
C ARG A 24 -2.02 -22.10 8.74
N TYR A 25 -3.29 -22.23 8.35
CA TYR A 25 -3.71 -22.18 6.95
C TYR A 25 -4.15 -20.78 6.52
N VAL A 26 -4.11 -19.79 7.41
CA VAL A 26 -4.35 -18.39 7.03
C VAL A 26 -3.06 -17.88 6.39
N PRO A 27 -3.01 -17.64 5.08
CA PRO A 27 -1.87 -16.96 4.49
C PRO A 27 -1.79 -15.58 5.16
N MET A 28 -0.68 -15.32 5.86
CA MET A 28 -0.33 -13.96 6.27
C MET A 28 -0.07 -13.19 4.97
N ALA A 29 -1.11 -12.56 4.43
CA ALA A 29 -0.94 -11.53 3.43
C ALA A 29 -0.28 -10.36 4.15
N GLN A 30 1.06 -10.36 4.17
CA GLN A 30 1.85 -9.34 4.83
C GLN A 30 1.83 -8.11 3.92
N SER A 31 0.72 -7.38 3.95
CA SER A 31 0.61 -6.08 3.31
C SER A 31 1.48 -5.10 4.08
N ILE A 32 2.39 -4.41 3.40
CA ILE A 32 3.14 -3.33 4.04
C ILE A 32 2.21 -2.15 4.31
N GLN A 33 2.57 -1.33 5.28
CA GLN A 33 1.93 -0.04 5.53
C GLN A 33 2.78 1.08 4.94
N CYS A 34 2.15 2.09 4.34
CA CYS A 34 2.85 3.25 3.80
C CYS A 34 2.14 4.54 4.22
N PHE A 35 2.85 5.66 4.20
CA PHE A 35 2.19 6.96 4.23
C PHE A 35 1.57 7.25 2.86
N LYS A 36 0.32 7.73 2.84
CA LYS A 36 -0.40 8.19 1.65
C LYS A 36 -0.82 9.64 1.81
N CYS A 37 -0.39 10.49 0.90
CA CYS A 37 -0.89 11.85 0.79
C CYS A 37 -0.85 12.32 -0.67
N THR A 38 -1.73 13.24 -1.03
CA THR A 38 -1.86 13.82 -2.37
C THR A 38 -1.78 15.35 -2.31
N ILE A 39 -1.39 15.97 -3.42
CA ILE A 39 -1.38 17.43 -3.59
C ILE A 39 -2.74 17.95 -4.07
N VAL A 40 -3.53 17.07 -4.70
CA VAL A 40 -4.88 17.37 -5.17
C VAL A 40 -5.86 16.77 -4.17
N ALA A 41 -6.77 17.59 -3.64
CA ALA A 41 -7.85 17.08 -2.81
C ALA A 41 -8.62 16.00 -3.61
N PRO A 42 -8.89 14.82 -3.03
CA PRO A 42 -9.74 13.84 -3.69
C PRO A 42 -11.09 14.49 -4.06
N PRO A 43 -11.77 14.02 -5.12
CA PRO A 43 -13.12 14.49 -5.46
C PRO A 43 -14.05 14.44 -4.24
N ALA A 44 -15.21 15.09 -4.25
CA ALA A 44 -16.07 15.16 -3.06
C ALA A 44 -16.72 13.81 -2.66
N PHE A 45 -16.64 12.79 -3.53
CA PHE A 45 -17.40 11.53 -3.44
C PHE A 45 -16.64 10.20 -3.23
N PRO A 46 -15.31 10.11 -3.11
CA PRO A 46 -14.69 8.89 -2.64
C PRO A 46 -14.88 8.82 -1.11
N ASN A 47 -15.20 7.64 -0.61
CA ASN A 47 -15.19 7.30 0.82
C ASN A 47 -13.76 7.30 1.41
N GLU A 48 -12.82 8.04 0.82
CA GLU A 48 -11.43 8.15 1.27
C GLU A 48 -11.22 9.48 2.03
N PRO A 49 -10.53 9.46 3.18
CA PRO A 49 -10.21 10.68 3.90
C PRO A 49 -9.31 11.59 3.06
N LYS A 50 -9.54 12.90 3.18
CA LYS A 50 -8.68 13.91 2.56
C LYS A 50 -7.32 13.91 3.26
N ARG A 51 -6.28 13.47 2.55
CA ARG A 51 -4.89 13.42 3.03
C ARG A 51 -4.02 14.34 2.17
N LEU A 52 -4.03 15.63 2.47
CA LEU A 52 -3.20 16.60 1.74
C LEU A 52 -1.74 16.51 2.21
N CYS A 53 -0.79 16.49 1.28
CA CYS A 53 0.63 16.48 1.62
C CYS A 53 1.12 17.80 2.22
N SER A 54 0.40 18.92 1.97
CA SER A 54 0.68 20.21 2.59
C SER A 54 0.47 20.21 4.11
N SER A 55 -0.30 19.25 4.64
CA SER A 55 -0.58 19.09 6.06
C SER A 55 0.01 17.80 6.63
N PHE A 56 0.90 17.13 5.88
CA PHE A 56 1.48 15.86 6.29
C PHE A 56 2.29 16.01 7.58
N ASP A 57 1.91 15.25 8.60
CA ASP A 57 2.43 15.35 9.97
C ASP A 57 2.89 14.00 10.55
N TYR A 58 3.02 12.97 9.71
CA TYR A 58 3.39 11.60 10.09
C TYR A 58 2.37 10.89 10.99
N SER A 59 1.19 11.45 11.22
CA SER A 59 0.15 10.81 12.04
C SER A 59 -0.48 9.60 11.34
N ASP A 60 -1.16 8.77 12.13
CA ASP A 60 -1.90 7.59 11.66
C ASP A 60 -2.99 7.95 10.62
N HIS A 61 -3.44 9.22 10.60
CA HIS A 61 -4.33 9.74 9.55
C HIS A 61 -3.80 9.50 8.15
N TYR A 62 -2.47 9.51 7.99
CA TYR A 62 -1.80 9.32 6.70
C TYR A 62 -1.39 7.87 6.42
N ILE A 63 -1.58 6.94 7.36
CA ILE A 63 -1.19 5.54 7.18
C ILE A 63 -2.27 4.79 6.37
N VAL A 64 -1.83 3.96 5.43
CA VAL A 64 -2.67 3.04 4.67
C VAL A 64 -2.03 1.67 4.54
N ASP A 65 -2.86 0.63 4.48
CA ASP A 65 -2.43 -0.71 4.11
C ASP A 65 -2.27 -0.83 2.59
N CYS A 66 -1.19 -1.48 2.15
CA CYS A 66 -0.87 -1.69 0.74
C CYS A 66 -0.94 -3.19 0.38
N PRO A 67 -2.14 -3.78 0.22
CA PRO A 67 -2.30 -5.24 0.03
C PRO A 67 -1.76 -5.79 -1.30
N TYR A 68 -1.46 -4.89 -2.24
CA TYR A 68 -0.99 -5.24 -3.58
C TYR A 68 0.36 -4.60 -3.89
N SER A 69 1.15 -4.29 -2.87
CA SER A 69 2.46 -3.68 -3.01
C SER A 69 3.43 -4.16 -1.95
N THR A 70 4.69 -4.27 -2.33
CA THR A 70 5.85 -4.61 -1.49
C THR A 70 6.79 -3.41 -1.31
N PHE A 71 6.45 -2.26 -1.89
CA PHE A 71 7.22 -1.01 -1.82
C PHE A 71 6.34 0.20 -1.48
N CYS A 72 6.85 1.12 -0.67
CA CYS A 72 6.29 2.46 -0.60
C CYS A 72 6.92 3.36 -1.66
N MET A 73 6.15 4.33 -2.14
CA MET A 73 6.58 5.33 -3.10
C MET A 73 6.56 6.72 -2.47
N ARG A 74 7.58 7.51 -2.80
CA ARG A 74 7.58 8.95 -2.62
C ARG A 74 7.96 9.63 -3.93
N LYS A 75 7.14 10.58 -4.36
CA LYS A 75 7.39 11.41 -5.54
C LYS A 75 7.63 12.83 -5.09
N THR A 76 8.80 13.37 -5.41
CA THR A 76 9.10 14.79 -5.25
C THR A 76 9.10 15.45 -6.61
N TYR A 77 8.63 16.69 -6.67
CA TYR A 77 8.72 17.49 -7.88
C TYR A 77 9.07 18.93 -7.54
N VAL A 78 9.88 19.53 -8.40
CA VAL A 78 10.29 20.93 -8.33
C VAL A 78 9.83 21.58 -9.62
N VAL A 79 9.04 22.64 -9.52
CA VAL A 79 8.59 23.46 -10.67
C VAL A 79 9.28 24.81 -10.58
N ASP A 80 9.96 25.20 -11.65
CA ASP A 80 10.51 26.54 -11.80
C ASP A 80 9.50 27.42 -12.56
N LEU A 81 8.92 28.41 -11.87
CA LEU A 81 7.99 29.38 -12.42
C LEU A 81 8.64 30.76 -12.44
N ASN A 82 9.66 30.94 -13.29
CA ASN A 82 10.34 32.21 -13.55
C ASN A 82 10.60 33.00 -12.25
N GLU A 83 11.54 32.50 -11.44
CA GLU A 83 11.97 33.01 -10.11
C GLU A 83 11.21 32.47 -8.89
N ASN A 84 10.11 31.72 -9.09
CA ASN A 84 9.44 31.01 -8.00
C ASN A 84 9.64 29.50 -8.11
N LEU A 85 10.45 28.94 -7.20
CA LEU A 85 10.64 27.50 -7.05
C LEU A 85 9.53 26.92 -6.18
N ILE A 86 8.67 26.08 -6.78
CA ILE A 86 7.61 25.36 -6.07
C ILE A 86 8.02 23.91 -5.89
N ASN A 87 8.15 23.47 -4.64
CA ASN A 87 8.42 22.09 -4.28
C ASN A 87 7.13 21.40 -3.84
N GLY A 88 6.93 20.17 -4.30
CA GLY A 88 5.85 19.34 -3.81
C GLY A 88 6.31 17.90 -3.58
N THR A 89 5.57 17.22 -2.71
CA THR A 89 5.79 15.82 -2.37
C THR A 89 4.46 15.10 -2.41
N ILE A 90 4.46 13.87 -2.94
CA ILE A 90 3.37 12.91 -2.92
C ILE A 90 3.91 11.63 -2.30
N ARG A 91 3.09 10.95 -1.50
CA ARG A 91 3.42 9.68 -0.87
C ARG A 91 2.29 8.69 -1.17
N ASP A 92 2.62 7.46 -1.52
CA ASP A 92 1.63 6.41 -1.76
C ASP A 92 2.25 5.00 -1.66
N CYS A 93 1.42 3.96 -1.80
CA CYS A 93 1.89 2.62 -2.14
C CYS A 93 2.47 2.61 -3.57
N ALA A 94 3.45 1.75 -3.86
CA ALA A 94 3.93 1.58 -5.23
C ALA A 94 2.90 0.79 -6.08
N LEU A 95 2.65 1.21 -7.32
CA LEU A 95 1.63 0.59 -8.16
C LEU A 95 2.15 -0.73 -8.75
N GLN A 96 1.88 -1.83 -8.08
CA GLN A 96 2.30 -3.17 -8.51
C GLN A 96 1.13 -4.05 -8.94
N LYS A 97 -0.10 -3.56 -8.76
CA LYS A 97 -1.33 -4.24 -9.13
C LYS A 97 -1.60 -4.10 -10.63
N ASN A 98 -1.48 -5.20 -11.35
CA ASN A 98 -1.96 -5.33 -12.72
C ASN A 98 -3.23 -6.19 -12.73
N VAL A 99 -4.26 -5.79 -13.48
CA VAL A 99 -5.51 -6.57 -13.61
C VAL A 99 -5.62 -7.03 -15.04
N ILE A 100 -5.40 -8.33 -15.26
CA ILE A 100 -5.43 -8.95 -16.58
C ILE A 100 -6.71 -9.75 -16.77
N GLN A 101 -7.08 -9.97 -18.03
CA GLN A 101 -8.14 -10.91 -18.40
C GLN A 101 -7.50 -12.19 -18.93
N VAL A 102 -7.91 -13.32 -18.36
CA VAL A 102 -7.44 -14.65 -18.78
C VAL A 102 -8.66 -15.47 -19.19
N TYR A 103 -8.58 -16.16 -20.31
CA TYR A 103 -9.64 -17.05 -20.79
C TYR A 103 -9.40 -18.45 -20.25
N GLU A 104 -10.20 -18.84 -19.25
CA GLU A 104 -10.12 -20.13 -18.55
C GLU A 104 -11.54 -20.64 -18.31
N ASP A 105 -11.76 -21.94 -18.49
CA ASP A 105 -13.08 -22.58 -18.38
C ASP A 105 -14.14 -21.94 -19.28
N GLU A 106 -13.78 -21.69 -20.55
CA GLU A 106 -14.67 -21.11 -21.58
C GLU A 106 -15.25 -19.73 -21.23
N LYS A 107 -14.63 -19.02 -20.27
CA LYS A 107 -15.05 -17.68 -19.86
C LYS A 107 -13.85 -16.76 -19.61
N TRP A 108 -14.06 -15.47 -19.84
CA TRP A 108 -13.11 -14.44 -19.45
C TRP A 108 -13.16 -14.23 -17.94
N GLN A 109 -12.01 -14.39 -17.28
CA GLN A 109 -11.84 -14.18 -15.84
C GLN A 109 -10.86 -13.04 -15.58
N ARG A 110 -11.16 -12.17 -14.60
CA ARG A 110 -10.22 -11.15 -14.14
C ARG A 110 -9.25 -11.76 -13.14
N LYS A 111 -7.95 -11.65 -13.41
CA LYS A 111 -6.88 -12.05 -12.48
C LYS A 111 -6.06 -10.83 -12.09
N VAL A 112 -5.69 -10.76 -10.80
CA VAL A 112 -4.76 -9.75 -10.29
C VAL A 112 -3.36 -10.34 -10.35
N LEU A 113 -2.47 -9.71 -11.09
CA LEU A 113 -1.05 -10.01 -11.14
C LEU A 113 -0.31 -8.93 -10.36
N ILE A 114 0.52 -9.34 -9.40
CA ILE A 114 1.42 -8.42 -8.69
C ILE A 114 2.78 -8.50 -9.36
N GLU A 115 3.21 -7.40 -9.95
CA GLU A 115 4.50 -7.28 -10.61
C GLU A 115 5.51 -6.61 -9.68
N GLU A 116 6.79 -6.93 -9.84
CA GLU A 116 7.90 -6.33 -9.08
C GLU A 116 8.77 -5.43 -9.98
N PRO A 117 8.23 -4.36 -10.59
CA PRO A 117 8.98 -3.53 -11.53
C PRO A 117 9.93 -2.55 -10.84
N TYR A 118 9.81 -2.36 -9.53
CA TYR A 118 10.53 -1.32 -8.80
C TYR A 118 11.81 -1.86 -8.16
N LYS A 119 12.83 -0.99 -8.14
CA LYS A 119 14.06 -1.20 -7.36
C LYS A 119 14.13 -0.14 -6.29
N GLU A 120 14.70 -0.52 -5.15
CA GLU A 120 14.94 0.40 -4.04
C GLU A 120 15.88 1.52 -4.46
N GLY A 121 15.55 2.76 -4.08
CA GLY A 121 16.31 3.96 -4.42
C GLY A 121 15.50 5.03 -5.16
N CYS A 122 16.20 6.07 -5.60
CA CYS A 122 15.63 7.24 -6.26
C CYS A 122 15.95 7.24 -7.76
N LEU A 123 14.95 7.57 -8.56
CA LEU A 123 15.02 7.67 -10.02
C LEU A 123 14.53 9.04 -10.44
N GLU A 124 15.41 9.83 -11.04
CA GLU A 124 15.04 11.09 -11.68
C GLU A 124 14.48 10.81 -13.08
N ILE A 125 13.31 11.39 -13.36
CA ILE A 125 12.70 11.33 -14.68
C ILE A 125 13.21 12.54 -15.46
N ASN A 126 14.14 12.29 -16.38
CA ASN A 126 14.54 13.27 -17.38
C ASN A 126 13.65 13.12 -18.61
N ASP A 127 12.68 14.01 -18.75
CA ASP A 127 11.80 14.06 -19.93
C ASP A 127 12.35 14.93 -21.07
N LYS A 128 13.65 15.23 -21.03
CA LYS A 128 14.36 16.08 -21.99
C LYS A 128 13.77 17.49 -22.11
N GLY A 129 13.22 18.01 -21.01
CA GLY A 129 12.62 19.34 -20.94
C GLY A 129 11.19 19.40 -21.48
N GLN A 130 10.51 18.25 -21.61
CA GLN A 130 9.10 18.23 -22.00
C GLN A 130 8.21 18.85 -20.92
N ARG A 131 8.62 18.79 -19.64
CA ARG A 131 7.95 19.47 -18.53
C ARG A 131 8.89 20.50 -17.93
N LEU A 132 8.28 21.56 -17.37
CA LEU A 132 8.96 22.54 -16.53
C LEU A 132 9.37 21.97 -15.16
N SER A 133 8.88 20.78 -14.82
CA SER A 133 9.07 20.18 -13.50
C SER A 133 10.12 19.07 -13.52
N ASN A 134 11.09 19.15 -12.62
CA ASN A 134 11.96 18.02 -12.32
C ASN A 134 11.24 17.06 -11.37
N ILE A 135 11.18 15.77 -11.72
CA ILE A 135 10.45 14.76 -10.95
C ILE A 135 11.41 13.66 -10.51
N THR A 136 11.36 13.32 -9.23
CA THR A 136 12.10 12.18 -8.67
C THR A 136 11.12 11.20 -8.04
N TYR A 137 11.24 9.92 -8.38
CA TYR A 137 10.52 8.83 -7.74
C TYR A 137 11.48 8.05 -6.84
N SER A 138 11.15 7.95 -5.56
CA SER A 138 11.87 7.12 -4.59
C SER A 138 11.01 5.93 -4.20
N TYR A 139 11.59 4.73 -4.22
CA TYR A 139 10.95 3.49 -3.79
C TYR A 139 11.75 2.88 -2.63
N CYS A 140 11.07 2.40 -1.59
CA CYS A 140 11.68 1.74 -0.44
C CYS A 140 10.86 0.53 0.02
N LYS A 141 11.53 -0.44 0.65
CA LYS A 141 10.88 -1.61 1.24
C LYS A 141 10.63 -1.43 2.74
N GLY A 142 9.54 -2.01 3.22
CA GLY A 142 9.18 -2.04 4.65
C GLY A 142 8.18 -0.97 5.06
N ASP A 143 7.67 -1.12 6.27
CA ASP A 143 6.57 -0.29 6.77
C ASP A 143 6.99 1.16 6.96
N LEU A 144 6.14 2.06 6.46
CA LEU A 144 6.20 3.52 6.62
C LEU A 144 7.51 4.15 6.12
N CYS A 145 8.29 3.43 5.32
CA CYS A 145 9.64 3.84 4.91
C CYS A 145 9.64 5.14 4.08
N ASN A 146 8.53 5.49 3.43
CA ASN A 146 8.38 6.72 2.64
C ASN A 146 8.17 8.01 3.46
N GLY A 147 8.34 7.96 4.78
CA GLY A 147 8.30 9.14 5.65
C GLY A 147 9.52 10.06 5.52
N ARG A 148 10.73 9.48 5.50
CA ARG A 148 12.02 10.20 5.67
C ARG A 148 13.01 10.07 4.51
N LEU A 149 12.60 9.49 3.38
CA LEU A 149 13.48 9.22 2.23
C LEU A 149 14.25 10.47 1.74
#